data_AF-A0A850BJU0-F1
#
_entry.id   AF-A0A850BJU0-F1
#
_cell.length_a   1.000
_cell.length_b   1.000
_cell.length_c   1.000
_cell.angle_alpha   90.00
_cell.angle_beta   90.00
_cell.angle_gamma   90.00
#
_symmetry.space_group_name_H-M   'P 1'
#
loop_
_entity.id
_entity.type
_entity.pdbx_description
1 polymer ?
#
loop_
_entity_poly.entity_id
_entity_poly.type
_entity_poly.pdbx_seq_one_letter_code
_entity_poly.pdbx_strand_id
1 'polypeptide(L)'
;MNGVDAVVTATGNDWRAVEAAAHAFAAKDGKYGPLATWRLSGDEATLEGLVAWLMGQPHVAAAVKRKANLKADLDHTGALAFLRGILLLLKQTGRPGLMLVLDEVETIQRARGDSREKSLNALRQLLDAIARGDYPGLYLVITGTPAFFDGPQGVRRAPALEARLHTDFDDDPRFDNPRAAQVRLLPFDEERLVDVGRRVRAIYPADHPERLQAKVTDEVLRALAQRVAGKLGARTGIAPRLYLKKLVDRVLDRVDQFEDFEPGEHLDLKISPAEMTPEEAAAAGIAR
;
A
#
# COMPACT_ATOMS: atom_id res chain seq x y z
N MET A 1 7.15 17.97 -6.03
CA MET A 1 7.24 16.67 -5.35
C MET A 1 7.77 16.82 -3.92
N ASN A 2 8.78 17.65 -3.65
CA ASN A 2 9.33 18.00 -2.32
C ASN A 2 8.43 17.75 -1.08
N GLY A 3 7.26 18.39 -0.97
CA GLY A 3 6.37 18.20 0.20
C GLY A 3 5.71 16.82 0.24
N VAL A 4 5.35 16.27 -0.92
CA VAL A 4 4.83 14.90 -1.06
C VAL A 4 5.93 13.91 -0.71
N ASP A 5 7.14 14.09 -1.23
CA ASP A 5 8.25 13.17 -0.96
C ASP A 5 8.68 13.20 0.51
N ALA A 6 8.59 14.38 1.16
CA ALA A 6 8.84 14.52 2.58
C ALA A 6 7.83 13.73 3.42
N VAL A 7 6.54 13.74 3.03
CA VAL A 7 5.52 12.90 3.67
C VAL A 7 5.79 11.42 3.39
N VAL A 8 6.01 11.03 2.13
CA VAL A 8 6.26 9.64 1.71
C VAL A 8 7.47 9.07 2.44
N THR A 9 8.55 9.84 2.55
CA THR A 9 9.77 9.45 3.28
C THR A 9 9.52 9.38 4.79
N ALA A 10 8.83 10.37 5.37
CA ALA A 10 8.51 10.39 6.80
C ALA A 10 7.60 9.22 7.22
N THR A 11 6.82 8.70 6.27
CA THR A 11 5.96 7.54 6.47
C THR A 11 6.58 6.22 6.02
N GLY A 12 7.89 6.19 5.73
CA GLY A 12 8.63 4.97 5.38
C GLY A 12 8.29 4.37 4.01
N ASN A 13 7.55 5.09 3.16
CA ASN A 13 7.16 4.64 1.84
C ASN A 13 8.23 4.94 0.78
N ASP A 14 8.19 4.26 -0.37
CA ASP A 14 9.12 4.49 -1.48
C ASP A 14 8.78 5.77 -2.26
N TRP A 15 9.53 6.84 -1.98
CA TRP A 15 9.38 8.13 -2.67
C TRP A 15 9.63 8.05 -4.17
N ARG A 16 10.46 7.10 -4.65
CA ARG A 16 10.78 6.97 -6.07
C ARG A 16 9.59 6.48 -6.87
N ALA A 17 8.79 5.57 -6.31
CA ALA A 17 7.58 5.06 -6.95
C ALA A 17 6.51 6.16 -7.08
N VAL A 18 6.37 7.00 -6.05
CA VAL A 18 5.43 8.13 -6.05
C VAL A 18 5.85 9.20 -7.04
N GLU A 19 7.15 9.55 -7.11
CA GLU A 19 7.66 10.46 -8.14
C GLU A 19 7.44 9.93 -9.55
N ALA A 20 7.77 8.66 -9.82
CA ALA A 20 7.59 8.08 -11.14
C ALA A 20 6.12 8.14 -11.60
N ALA A 21 5.18 7.78 -10.71
CA ALA A 21 3.76 7.85 -11.00
C ALA A 21 3.28 9.29 -11.22
N ALA A 22 3.74 10.24 -10.40
CA ALA A 22 3.37 11.66 -10.54
C ALA A 22 3.87 12.23 -11.88
N HIS A 23 5.12 11.96 -12.26
CA HIS A 23 5.70 12.43 -13.52
C HIS A 23 5.08 11.75 -14.75
N ALA A 24 4.75 10.45 -14.66
CA ALA A 24 4.01 9.77 -15.72
C ALA A 24 2.60 10.37 -15.90
N PHE A 25 1.88 10.62 -14.80
CA PHE A 25 0.56 11.25 -14.85
C PHE A 25 0.61 12.68 -15.41
N ALA A 26 1.67 13.44 -15.10
CA ALA A 26 1.90 14.77 -15.66
C ALA A 26 2.08 14.77 -17.19
N ALA A 27 2.46 13.63 -17.78
CA ALA A 27 2.65 13.47 -19.23
C ALA A 27 1.51 12.71 -19.94
N LYS A 28 0.45 12.34 -19.23
CA LYS A 28 -0.61 11.44 -19.74
C LYS A 28 -1.28 11.93 -21.04
N ASP A 29 -1.32 13.24 -21.26
CA ASP A 29 -1.98 13.88 -22.41
C ASP A 29 -0.99 14.12 -23.58
N GLY A 30 0.14 13.41 -23.60
CA GLY A 30 1.16 13.48 -24.65
C GLY A 30 2.10 14.69 -24.55
N LYS A 31 1.90 15.57 -23.57
CA LYS A 31 2.79 16.67 -23.20
C LYS A 31 2.94 16.71 -21.69
N TYR A 32 4.17 16.83 -21.22
CA TYR A 32 4.43 17.04 -19.80
C TYR A 32 3.86 18.39 -19.35
N GLY A 33 2.92 18.36 -18.41
CA GLY A 33 2.19 19.52 -17.92
C GLY A 33 2.17 19.61 -16.39
N PRO A 34 1.66 20.72 -15.83
CA PRO A 34 1.56 20.89 -14.39
C PRO A 34 0.54 19.92 -13.77
N LEU A 35 0.88 19.35 -12.62
CA LEU A 35 -0.02 18.45 -11.86
C LEU A 35 -1.22 19.16 -11.21
N ALA A 36 -1.19 20.48 -11.14
CA ALA A 36 -2.26 21.29 -10.59
C ALA A 36 -2.54 22.47 -11.52
N THR A 37 -3.82 22.74 -11.75
CA THR A 37 -4.29 23.90 -12.51
C THR A 37 -4.96 24.86 -11.56
N TRP A 38 -4.53 26.12 -11.58
CA TRP A 38 -5.07 27.16 -10.71
C TRP A 38 -5.56 28.31 -11.57
N ARG A 39 -6.63 28.97 -11.13
CA ARG A 39 -7.16 30.18 -11.75
C ARG A 39 -7.24 31.28 -10.69
N LEU A 40 -6.74 32.45 -11.04
CA LEU A 40 -6.61 33.57 -10.11
C LEU A 40 -7.98 34.17 -9.77
N SER A 41 -8.15 34.49 -8.49
CA SER A 41 -9.18 35.39 -7.97
C SER A 41 -8.50 36.37 -7.00
N GLY A 42 -7.81 37.39 -7.53
CA GLY A 42 -7.19 38.45 -6.73
C GLY A 42 -5.67 38.33 -6.54
N ASP A 43 -5.21 38.23 -5.29
CA ASP A 43 -3.84 38.51 -4.82
C ASP A 43 -2.78 37.46 -5.21
N GLU A 44 -2.11 37.71 -6.34
CA GLU A 44 -1.08 36.85 -6.95
C GLU A 44 0.14 36.61 -6.02
N ALA A 45 0.62 37.64 -5.33
CA ALA A 45 1.78 37.51 -4.43
C ALA A 45 1.48 36.57 -3.24
N THR A 46 0.24 36.55 -2.77
CA THR A 46 -0.20 35.62 -1.72
C THR A 46 -0.28 34.20 -2.26
N LEU A 47 -0.79 34.02 -3.48
CA LEU A 47 -0.86 32.71 -4.13
C LEU A 47 0.55 32.12 -4.33
N GLU A 48 1.46 32.86 -4.96
CA GLU A 48 2.83 32.39 -5.21
C GLU A 48 3.55 32.02 -3.92
N GLY A 49 3.41 32.83 -2.88
CA GLY A 49 4.00 32.51 -1.59
C GLY A 49 3.35 31.30 -0.89
N LEU A 50 2.05 31.06 -1.07
CA LEU A 50 1.38 29.84 -0.57
C LEU A 50 1.79 28.59 -1.36
N VAL A 51 2.01 28.71 -2.68
CA VAL A 51 2.55 27.61 -3.49
C VAL A 51 4.00 27.32 -3.11
N ALA A 52 4.83 28.35 -2.94
CA ALA A 52 6.20 28.18 -2.44
C ALA A 52 6.22 27.51 -1.06
N TRP A 53 5.27 27.88 -0.19
CA TRP A 53 5.08 27.22 1.10
C TRP A 53 4.68 25.76 0.89
N LEU A 54 3.65 25.44 0.11
CA LEU A 54 3.28 24.04 -0.21
C LEU A 54 4.45 23.23 -0.80
N MET A 55 5.38 23.86 -1.51
CA MET A 55 6.54 23.19 -2.09
C MET A 55 7.70 22.98 -1.10
N GLY A 56 7.53 23.31 0.19
CA GLY A 56 8.55 23.12 1.21
C GLY A 56 9.69 24.14 1.17
N GLN A 57 9.50 25.30 0.54
CA GLN A 57 10.53 26.33 0.46
C GLN A 57 10.82 26.91 1.85
N PRO A 58 12.10 27.01 2.29
CA PRO A 58 12.46 27.37 3.66
C PRO A 58 12.23 28.86 4.00
N HIS A 59 11.94 29.71 3.01
CA HIS A 59 11.92 31.17 3.16
C HIS A 59 10.63 31.80 2.61
N VAL A 60 9.47 31.40 3.13
CA VAL A 60 8.20 32.06 2.82
C VAL A 60 7.90 33.18 3.81
N ALA A 61 7.52 34.35 3.30
CA ALA A 61 7.21 35.52 4.12
C ALA A 61 6.06 35.26 5.10
N ALA A 62 6.23 35.66 6.37
CA ALA A 62 5.22 35.49 7.41
C ALA A 62 3.89 36.23 7.12
N ALA A 63 3.91 37.27 6.29
CA ALA A 63 2.69 37.96 5.84
C ALA A 63 1.80 37.06 4.96
N VAL A 64 2.41 36.24 4.09
CA VAL A 64 1.68 35.29 3.23
C VAL A 64 1.07 34.16 4.08
N LYS A 65 1.85 33.60 5.00
CA LYS A 65 1.37 32.58 5.96
C LYS A 65 0.19 33.08 6.80
N ARG A 66 0.27 34.32 7.31
CA ARG A 66 -0.81 34.94 8.10
C ARG A 66 -2.12 35.10 7.33
N LYS A 67 -2.07 35.46 6.04
CA LYS A 67 -3.28 35.58 5.20
C LYS A 67 -4.04 34.26 5.06
N ALA A 68 -3.34 33.12 5.10
CA ALA A 68 -3.93 31.78 5.06
C ALA A 68 -4.09 31.13 6.45
N ASN A 69 -3.89 31.89 7.54
CA ASN A 69 -3.93 31.41 8.92
C ASN A 69 -2.94 30.25 9.20
N LEU A 70 -1.80 30.24 8.53
CA LEU A 70 -0.72 29.28 8.70
C LEU A 70 0.27 29.77 9.76
N LYS A 71 0.61 28.89 10.72
CA LYS A 71 1.40 29.25 11.91
C LYS A 71 2.87 28.79 11.91
N ALA A 72 3.32 27.97 10.95
CA ALA A 72 4.65 27.34 10.99
C ALA A 72 5.32 27.16 9.62
N ASP A 73 6.65 26.98 9.64
CA ASP A 73 7.45 26.49 8.52
C ASP A 73 7.32 24.97 8.35
N LEU A 74 7.70 24.46 7.19
CA LEU A 74 7.71 23.02 6.89
C LEU A 74 9.01 22.39 7.38
N ASP A 75 8.98 21.82 8.59
CA ASP A 75 10.00 20.94 9.14
C ASP A 75 9.46 19.49 9.25
N HIS A 76 10.21 18.56 9.87
CA HIS A 76 9.71 17.21 10.15
C HIS A 76 8.40 17.20 10.97
N THR A 77 8.17 18.26 11.76
CA THR A 77 6.91 18.50 12.50
C THR A 77 5.81 19.07 11.61
N GLY A 78 6.19 19.81 10.57
CA GLY A 78 5.35 20.50 9.60
C GLY A 78 4.85 19.62 8.45
N ALA A 79 5.44 18.45 8.23
CA ALA A 79 4.92 17.46 7.27
C ALA A 79 3.44 17.10 7.54
N LEU A 80 3.04 17.09 8.82
CA LEU A 80 1.65 16.94 9.23
C LEU A 80 0.80 18.18 8.89
N ALA A 81 1.33 19.40 9.03
CA ALA A 81 0.65 20.62 8.59
C ALA A 81 0.48 20.67 7.06
N PHE A 82 1.45 20.15 6.29
CA PHE A 82 1.35 20.01 4.84
C PHE A 82 0.16 19.14 4.42
N LEU A 83 -0.07 18.05 5.14
CA LEU A 83 -1.18 17.14 4.90
C LEU A 83 -2.53 17.87 4.97
N ARG A 84 -2.70 18.83 5.89
CA ARG A 84 -3.91 19.68 5.94
C ARG A 84 -4.06 20.52 4.66
N GLY A 85 -2.97 21.08 4.16
CA GLY A 85 -2.94 21.86 2.92
C GLY A 85 -3.39 21.02 1.72
N ILE A 86 -2.86 19.79 1.60
CA ILE A 86 -3.28 18.86 0.55
C ILE A 86 -4.78 18.54 0.67
N LEU A 87 -5.27 18.19 1.88
CA LEU A 87 -6.68 17.86 2.08
C LEU A 87 -7.60 19.04 1.72
N LEU A 88 -7.20 20.27 2.05
CA LEU A 88 -7.94 21.47 1.68
C LEU A 88 -8.00 21.64 0.16
N LEU A 89 -6.88 21.45 -0.54
CA LEU A 89 -6.80 21.50 -2.00
C LEU A 89 -7.69 20.43 -2.65
N LEU A 90 -7.63 19.20 -2.15
CA LEU A 90 -8.49 18.10 -2.63
C LEU A 90 -9.97 18.46 -2.47
N LYS A 91 -10.36 19.00 -1.31
CA LYS A 91 -11.72 19.47 -1.08
C LYS A 91 -12.13 20.57 -2.07
N GLN A 92 -11.26 21.56 -2.32
CA GLN A 92 -11.54 22.66 -3.26
C GLN A 92 -11.62 22.19 -4.72
N THR A 93 -10.97 21.08 -5.06
CA THR A 93 -11.00 20.46 -6.40
C THR A 93 -12.13 19.42 -6.54
N GLY A 94 -13.05 19.33 -5.57
CA GLY A 94 -14.20 18.42 -5.61
C GLY A 94 -13.86 16.96 -5.31
N ARG A 95 -12.66 16.66 -4.80
CA ARG A 95 -12.27 15.31 -4.40
C ARG A 95 -12.71 15.01 -2.97
N PRO A 96 -13.16 13.78 -2.67
CA PRO A 96 -13.76 13.44 -1.37
C PRO A 96 -12.75 13.40 -0.21
N GLY A 97 -11.45 13.23 -0.50
CA GLY A 97 -10.43 13.11 0.53
C GLY A 97 -9.13 12.52 0.01
N LEU A 98 -8.27 12.11 0.94
CA LEU A 98 -6.99 11.42 0.70
C LEU A 98 -6.97 10.11 1.49
N MET A 99 -6.66 9.02 0.80
CA MET A 99 -6.30 7.76 1.45
C MET A 99 -4.77 7.70 1.54
N LEU A 100 -4.23 7.67 2.76
CA LEU A 100 -2.81 7.52 3.04
C LEU A 100 -2.55 6.09 3.51
N VAL A 101 -1.73 5.34 2.76
CA VAL A 101 -1.33 3.97 3.09
C VAL A 101 0.09 3.99 3.63
N LEU A 102 0.30 3.44 4.82
CA LEU A 102 1.61 3.22 5.41
C LEU A 102 1.91 1.74 5.30
N ASP A 103 2.72 1.38 4.29
CA ASP A 103 3.09 0.00 4.06
C ASP A 103 4.40 -0.39 4.76
N GLU A 104 4.53 -1.67 5.04
CA GLU A 104 5.71 -2.28 5.69
C GLU A 104 6.13 -1.58 7.00
N VAL A 105 5.18 -1.24 7.88
CA VAL A 105 5.53 -0.55 9.13
C VAL A 105 6.43 -1.40 10.05
N GLU A 106 6.54 -2.71 9.83
CA GLU A 106 7.53 -3.55 10.50
C GLU A 106 8.98 -3.12 10.24
N THR A 107 9.27 -2.36 9.18
CA THR A 107 10.59 -1.79 8.92
C THR A 107 11.05 -0.86 10.05
N ILE A 108 10.10 -0.25 10.78
CA ILE A 108 10.36 0.56 11.98
C ILE A 108 11.11 -0.27 13.04
N GLN A 109 10.85 -1.59 13.13
CA GLN A 109 11.52 -2.49 14.06
C GLN A 109 13.01 -2.67 13.72
N ARG A 110 13.45 -2.37 12.49
CA ARG A 110 14.85 -2.43 12.07
C ARG A 110 15.60 -1.12 12.35
N ALA A 111 14.89 -0.03 12.59
CA ALA A 111 15.50 1.28 12.89
C ALA A 111 16.19 1.29 14.26
N ARG A 112 17.18 2.19 14.44
CA ARG A 112 17.82 2.44 15.75
C ARG A 112 16.79 2.87 16.80
N GLY A 113 17.05 2.57 18.07
CA GLY A 113 16.13 2.82 19.20
C GLY A 113 15.48 4.21 19.18
N ASP A 114 16.27 5.27 19.15
CA ASP A 114 15.78 6.65 19.13
C ASP A 114 14.89 6.96 17.92
N SER A 115 15.25 6.46 16.73
CA SER A 115 14.48 6.65 15.50
C SER A 115 13.17 5.87 15.53
N ARG A 116 13.20 4.66 16.10
CA ARG A 116 12.03 3.79 16.28
C ARG A 116 11.02 4.43 17.21
N GLU A 117 11.47 4.92 18.36
CA GLU A 117 10.61 5.59 19.34
C GLU A 117 9.97 6.85 18.78
N LYS A 118 10.74 7.66 18.04
CA LYS A 118 10.20 8.82 17.30
C LYS A 118 9.13 8.41 16.30
N SER A 119 9.35 7.32 15.55
CA SER A 119 8.41 6.83 14.54
C SER A 119 7.10 6.32 15.18
N LEU A 120 7.19 5.52 16.25
CA LEU A 120 6.02 5.04 16.99
C LEU A 120 5.24 6.21 17.62
N ASN A 121 5.92 7.21 18.18
CA ASN A 121 5.25 8.38 18.71
C ASN A 121 4.62 9.25 17.60
N ALA A 122 5.24 9.36 16.42
CA ALA A 122 4.66 10.07 15.28
C ALA A 122 3.37 9.39 14.79
N LEU A 123 3.35 8.05 14.70
CA LEU A 123 2.14 7.28 14.39
C LEU A 123 1.02 7.56 15.41
N ARG A 124 1.33 7.54 16.71
CA ARG A 124 0.37 7.87 17.76
C ARG A 124 -0.19 9.28 17.60
N GLN A 125 0.68 10.28 17.37
CA GLN A 125 0.26 11.67 17.20
C GLN A 125 -0.64 11.85 15.97
N LEU A 126 -0.35 11.13 14.88
CA LEU A 126 -1.19 11.14 13.68
C LEU A 126 -2.58 10.56 13.96
N LEU A 127 -2.66 9.40 14.63
CA LEU A 127 -3.93 8.78 15.03
C LEU A 127 -4.75 9.70 15.94
N ASP A 128 -4.13 10.26 16.98
CA ASP A 128 -4.80 11.17 17.91
C ASP A 128 -5.33 12.43 17.19
N ALA A 129 -4.60 12.94 16.20
CA ALA A 129 -5.03 14.08 15.40
C ALA A 129 -6.19 13.74 14.46
N ILE A 130 -6.13 12.58 13.77
CA ILE A 130 -7.25 12.10 12.95
C ILE A 130 -8.51 11.94 13.81
N ALA A 131 -8.40 11.33 14.99
CA ALA A 131 -9.52 11.14 15.91
C ALA A 131 -10.14 12.46 16.40
N ARG A 132 -9.34 13.53 16.55
CA ARG A 132 -9.83 14.89 16.86
C ARG A 132 -10.45 15.63 15.68
N GLY A 133 -10.39 15.08 14.46
CA GLY A 133 -10.86 15.74 13.25
C GLY A 133 -9.90 16.81 12.72
N ASP A 134 -8.62 16.75 13.10
CA ASP A 134 -7.58 17.69 12.63
C ASP A 134 -7.32 17.57 11.11
N TYR A 135 -7.66 16.43 10.52
CA TYR A 135 -7.45 16.07 9.11
C TYR A 135 -8.75 15.61 8.45
N PRO A 136 -9.73 16.51 8.21
CA PRO A 136 -10.99 16.12 7.59
C PRO A 136 -10.75 15.59 6.17
N GLY A 137 -11.35 14.44 5.86
CA GLY A 137 -11.18 13.77 4.57
C GLY A 137 -9.91 12.93 4.45
N LEU A 138 -9.11 12.78 5.52
CA LEU A 138 -8.00 11.82 5.55
C LEU A 138 -8.50 10.45 6.01
N TYR A 139 -8.18 9.42 5.25
CA TYR A 139 -8.31 8.03 5.64
C TYR A 139 -6.92 7.40 5.74
N LEU A 140 -6.54 6.92 6.91
CA LEU A 140 -5.23 6.30 7.15
C LEU A 140 -5.38 4.78 7.16
N VAL A 141 -4.60 4.09 6.34
CA VAL A 141 -4.43 2.63 6.37
C VAL A 141 -2.99 2.33 6.74
N ILE A 142 -2.80 1.45 7.72
CA ILE A 142 -1.49 0.99 8.15
C ILE A 142 -1.45 -0.52 7.89
N THR A 143 -0.48 -0.97 7.10
CA THR A 143 -0.25 -2.39 6.82
C THR A 143 1.07 -2.81 7.44
N GLY A 144 1.06 -3.97 8.08
CA GLY A 144 2.26 -4.55 8.66
C GLY A 144 2.02 -5.98 9.14
N THR A 145 3.11 -6.65 9.48
CA THR A 145 3.07 -8.03 9.96
C THR A 145 2.61 -8.11 11.43
N PRO A 146 2.11 -9.28 11.89
CA PRO A 146 1.80 -9.50 13.32
C PRO A 146 2.98 -9.20 14.25
N ALA A 147 4.22 -9.37 13.77
CA ALA A 147 5.43 -9.01 14.53
C ALA A 147 5.46 -7.52 14.91
N PHE A 148 4.92 -6.63 14.08
CA PHE A 148 4.82 -5.21 14.42
C PHE A 148 3.71 -4.92 15.43
N PHE A 149 2.53 -5.54 15.29
CA PHE A 149 1.39 -5.25 16.16
C PHE A 149 1.48 -5.95 17.53
N ASP A 150 1.91 -7.21 17.55
CA ASP A 150 1.93 -8.05 18.75
C ASP A 150 3.33 -8.25 19.34
N GLY A 151 4.37 -7.94 18.56
CA GLY A 151 5.75 -8.16 18.97
C GLY A 151 6.24 -7.12 19.99
N PRO A 152 7.23 -7.49 20.84
CA PRO A 152 7.76 -6.61 21.89
C PRO A 152 8.54 -5.41 21.33
N GLN A 153 8.95 -5.46 20.06
CA GLN A 153 9.73 -4.40 19.40
C GLN A 153 8.90 -3.48 18.51
N GLY A 154 7.60 -3.75 18.37
CA GLY A 154 6.66 -2.94 17.60
C GLY A 154 5.74 -2.11 18.51
N VAL A 155 4.44 -2.19 18.29
CA VAL A 155 3.40 -1.37 18.95
C VAL A 155 3.40 -1.53 20.47
N ARG A 156 3.63 -2.75 20.99
CA ARG A 156 3.70 -3.02 22.45
C ARG A 156 4.78 -2.23 23.19
N ARG A 157 5.79 -1.73 22.48
CA ARG A 157 6.84 -0.87 23.06
C ARG A 157 6.35 0.55 23.35
N ALA A 158 5.23 0.95 22.76
CA ALA A 158 4.61 2.25 22.92
C ALA A 158 3.17 2.10 23.45
N PRO A 159 2.97 2.00 24.79
CA PRO A 159 1.66 1.71 25.39
C PRO A 159 0.55 2.68 24.97
N ALA A 160 0.91 3.94 24.74
CA ALA A 160 -0.04 4.94 24.29
C ALA A 160 -0.52 4.66 22.85
N LEU A 161 0.36 4.18 21.95
CA LEU A 161 -0.02 3.76 20.60
C LEU A 161 -0.82 2.45 20.63
N GLU A 162 -0.37 1.49 21.44
CA GLU A 162 -1.05 0.21 21.66
C GLU A 162 -2.51 0.42 22.05
N ALA A 163 -2.79 1.31 23.01
CA ALA A 163 -4.16 1.62 23.41
C ALA A 163 -5.07 2.16 22.29
N ARG A 164 -4.52 2.75 21.21
CA ARG A 164 -5.33 3.23 20.06
C ARG A 164 -5.54 2.15 19.01
N LEU A 165 -4.58 1.24 18.88
CA LEU A 165 -4.63 0.17 17.89
C LEU A 165 -5.26 -1.11 18.47
N HIS A 166 -5.32 -1.24 19.80
CA HIS A 166 -5.82 -2.44 20.46
C HIS A 166 -7.19 -2.85 19.91
N THR A 167 -7.28 -4.12 19.55
CA THR A 167 -8.49 -4.75 19.01
C THR A 167 -8.52 -6.16 19.57
N ASP A 168 -9.65 -6.52 20.20
CA ASP A 168 -9.89 -7.87 20.66
C ASP A 168 -10.37 -8.70 19.47
N PHE A 169 -9.57 -9.70 19.09
CA PHE A 169 -9.93 -10.69 18.08
C PHE A 169 -10.46 -11.94 18.76
N ASP A 170 -11.67 -12.35 18.40
CA ASP A 170 -12.27 -13.60 18.89
C ASP A 170 -11.60 -14.83 18.24
N ASP A 171 -11.91 -16.02 18.74
CA ASP A 171 -11.41 -17.29 18.17
C ASP A 171 -11.95 -17.55 16.76
N ASP A 172 -13.17 -17.08 16.45
CA ASP A 172 -13.80 -17.25 15.14
C ASP A 172 -13.64 -15.98 14.28
N PRO A 173 -12.71 -15.96 13.31
CA PRO A 173 -12.45 -14.78 12.48
C PRO A 173 -13.57 -14.38 11.54
N ARG A 174 -14.60 -15.22 11.37
CA ARG A 174 -15.74 -14.89 10.50
C ARG A 174 -16.58 -13.74 11.05
N PHE A 175 -16.48 -13.46 12.35
CA PHE A 175 -17.26 -12.44 13.04
C PHE A 175 -16.42 -11.23 13.49
N ASP A 176 -15.17 -11.13 13.02
CA ASP A 176 -14.35 -9.95 13.27
C ASP A 176 -15.06 -8.68 12.80
N ASN A 177 -15.04 -7.63 13.64
CA ASN A 177 -15.65 -6.36 13.29
C ASN A 177 -14.81 -5.62 12.24
N PRO A 178 -15.31 -5.42 11.00
CA PRO A 178 -14.55 -4.74 9.96
C PRO A 178 -14.38 -3.23 10.22
N ARG A 179 -15.03 -2.68 11.25
CA ARG A 179 -14.89 -1.29 11.70
C ARG A 179 -13.95 -1.14 12.90
N ALA A 180 -13.34 -2.21 13.37
CA ALA A 180 -12.34 -2.15 14.44
C ALA A 180 -11.07 -1.41 13.97
N ALA A 181 -10.21 -1.05 14.93
CA ALA A 181 -8.95 -0.35 14.65
C ALA A 181 -7.97 -1.23 13.85
N GLN A 182 -8.03 -2.54 14.03
CA GLN A 182 -7.29 -3.53 13.25
C GLN A 182 -8.23 -4.50 12.54
N VAL A 183 -7.82 -4.92 11.35
CA VAL A 183 -8.45 -6.00 10.59
C VAL A 183 -7.38 -7.07 10.36
N ARG A 184 -7.56 -8.26 10.93
CA ARG A 184 -6.62 -9.37 10.68
C ARG A 184 -6.89 -9.99 9.31
N LEU A 185 -5.82 -10.19 8.55
CA LEU A 185 -5.89 -10.90 7.28
C LEU A 185 -5.70 -12.39 7.54
N LEU A 186 -6.65 -13.21 7.10
CA LEU A 186 -6.52 -14.66 7.21
C LEU A 186 -5.59 -15.18 6.11
N PRO A 187 -4.81 -16.24 6.39
CA PRO A 187 -3.95 -16.87 5.40
C PRO A 187 -4.76 -17.32 4.18
N PHE A 188 -4.07 -17.48 3.07
CA PHE A 188 -4.66 -18.07 1.88
C PHE A 188 -4.88 -19.56 2.07
N ASP A 189 -6.09 -20.01 1.74
CA ASP A 189 -6.45 -21.40 1.49
C ASP A 189 -6.61 -21.64 -0.02
N GLU A 190 -6.90 -22.88 -0.39
CA GLU A 190 -7.08 -23.27 -1.79
C GLU A 190 -8.23 -22.49 -2.44
N GLU A 191 -9.33 -22.28 -1.73
CA GLU A 191 -10.52 -21.59 -2.24
C GLU A 191 -10.21 -20.12 -2.56
N ARG A 192 -9.54 -19.42 -1.64
CA ARG A 192 -9.10 -18.03 -1.81
C ARG A 192 -8.09 -17.88 -2.93
N LEU A 193 -7.20 -18.87 -3.14
CA LEU A 193 -6.31 -18.87 -4.30
C LEU A 193 -7.09 -18.96 -5.60
N VAL A 194 -8.09 -19.86 -5.67
CA VAL A 194 -8.94 -19.98 -6.87
C VAL A 194 -9.70 -18.68 -7.11
N ASP A 195 -10.23 -18.04 -6.07
CA ASP A 195 -10.92 -16.76 -6.19
C ASP A 195 -10.00 -15.64 -6.68
N VAL A 196 -8.79 -15.56 -6.15
CA VAL A 196 -7.77 -14.63 -6.66
C VAL A 196 -7.43 -14.97 -8.11
N GLY A 197 -7.27 -16.25 -8.45
CA GLY A 197 -7.02 -16.70 -9.81
C GLY A 197 -8.10 -16.28 -10.79
N ARG A 198 -9.39 -16.40 -10.41
CA ARG A 198 -10.54 -15.93 -11.20
C ARG A 198 -10.49 -14.43 -11.43
N ARG A 199 -10.22 -13.65 -10.37
CA ARG A 199 -10.11 -12.18 -10.46
C ARG A 199 -8.95 -11.76 -11.36
N VAL A 200 -7.80 -12.41 -11.23
CA VAL A 200 -6.63 -12.16 -12.07
C VAL A 200 -6.92 -12.52 -13.53
N ARG A 201 -7.53 -13.68 -13.79
CA ARG A 201 -8.00 -14.08 -15.13
C ARG A 201 -8.92 -13.04 -15.75
N ALA A 202 -9.83 -12.46 -14.95
CA ALA A 202 -10.81 -11.49 -15.42
C ALA A 202 -10.23 -10.11 -15.76
N ILE A 203 -9.15 -9.69 -15.09
CA ILE A 203 -8.50 -8.39 -15.34
C ILE A 203 -7.27 -8.49 -16.25
N TYR A 204 -6.86 -9.70 -16.62
CA TYR A 204 -5.68 -9.92 -17.44
C TYR A 204 -5.89 -9.31 -18.84
N PRO A 205 -4.97 -8.44 -19.31
CA PRO A 205 -5.10 -7.72 -20.57
C PRO A 205 -4.70 -8.63 -21.76
N ALA A 206 -5.54 -9.60 -22.10
CA ALA A 206 -5.30 -10.55 -23.18
C ALA A 206 -5.51 -9.93 -24.57
N ASP A 207 -4.65 -10.30 -25.52
CA ASP A 207 -4.91 -10.07 -26.95
C ASP A 207 -6.02 -11.01 -27.47
N HIS A 208 -6.14 -12.20 -26.86
CA HIS A 208 -7.12 -13.25 -27.20
C HIS A 208 -7.98 -13.67 -25.99
N PRO A 209 -8.89 -12.80 -25.50
CA PRO A 209 -9.65 -13.04 -24.27
C PRO A 209 -10.57 -14.26 -24.34
N GLU A 210 -11.15 -14.57 -25.50
CA GLU A 210 -11.99 -15.74 -25.72
C GLU A 210 -11.22 -17.05 -25.51
N ARG A 211 -9.97 -17.12 -25.99
CA ARG A 211 -9.10 -18.29 -25.81
C ARG A 211 -8.73 -18.46 -24.34
N LEU A 212 -8.44 -17.35 -23.67
CA LEU A 212 -8.10 -17.36 -22.25
C LEU A 212 -9.28 -17.84 -21.38
N GLN A 213 -10.52 -17.39 -21.65
CA GLN A 213 -11.70 -17.89 -20.93
C GLN A 213 -11.99 -19.36 -21.24
N ALA A 214 -11.76 -19.82 -22.48
CA ALA A 214 -12.00 -21.21 -22.87
C ALA A 214 -10.99 -22.18 -22.23
N LYS A 215 -9.70 -21.81 -22.20
CA LYS A 215 -8.62 -22.71 -21.78
C LYS A 215 -8.22 -22.60 -20.31
N VAL A 216 -8.43 -21.44 -19.69
CA VAL A 216 -8.07 -21.21 -18.27
C VAL A 216 -9.31 -21.38 -17.40
N THR A 217 -9.81 -22.62 -17.34
CA THR A 217 -11.01 -22.96 -16.57
C THR A 217 -10.76 -22.93 -15.07
N ASP A 218 -11.84 -22.99 -14.28
CA ASP A 218 -11.74 -23.04 -12.82
C ASP A 218 -11.03 -24.32 -12.33
N GLU A 219 -11.10 -25.41 -13.10
CA GLU A 219 -10.36 -26.65 -12.87
C GLU A 219 -8.85 -26.44 -13.01
N VAL A 220 -8.41 -25.66 -14.01
CA VAL A 220 -6.99 -25.30 -14.18
C VAL A 220 -6.52 -24.45 -13.00
N LEU A 221 -7.31 -23.46 -12.58
CA LEU A 221 -6.99 -22.61 -11.42
C LEU A 221 -6.88 -23.42 -10.13
N ARG A 222 -7.81 -24.36 -9.92
CA ARG A 222 -7.82 -25.26 -8.76
C ARG A 222 -6.65 -26.23 -8.78
N ALA A 223 -6.34 -26.83 -9.93
CA ALA A 223 -5.19 -27.72 -10.09
C ALA A 223 -3.87 -26.99 -9.80
N LEU A 224 -3.74 -25.74 -10.24
CA LEU A 224 -2.59 -24.89 -9.92
C LEU A 224 -2.52 -24.60 -8.40
N ALA A 225 -3.65 -24.27 -7.77
CA ALA A 225 -3.72 -23.96 -6.33
C ALA A 225 -3.32 -25.17 -5.48
N GLN A 226 -3.87 -26.35 -5.78
CA GLN A 226 -3.55 -27.62 -5.11
C GLN A 226 -2.07 -27.98 -5.22
N ARG A 227 -1.46 -27.79 -6.40
CA ARG A 227 -0.04 -28.09 -6.62
C ARG A 227 0.89 -27.15 -5.88
N VAL A 228 0.53 -25.86 -5.77
CA VAL A 228 1.29 -24.88 -4.98
C VAL A 228 1.14 -25.19 -3.48
N ALA A 229 -0.06 -25.51 -3.01
CA ALA A 229 -0.32 -25.88 -1.62
C ALA A 229 0.35 -27.21 -1.21
N GLY A 230 0.21 -28.26 -2.03
CA GLY A 230 0.70 -29.61 -1.70
C GLY A 230 2.21 -29.75 -1.58
N LYS A 231 2.99 -28.85 -2.22
CA LYS A 231 4.46 -28.83 -2.11
C LYS A 231 4.99 -28.00 -0.93
N LEU A 232 4.18 -27.13 -0.35
CA LEU A 232 4.53 -26.30 0.81
C LEU A 232 4.31 -27.04 2.15
N GLY A 233 3.66 -28.21 2.12
CA GLY A 233 3.34 -28.98 3.32
C GLY A 233 2.09 -28.44 4.02
N ALA A 234 1.25 -29.34 4.54
CA ALA A 234 -0.06 -29.03 5.11
C ALA A 234 -0.06 -28.15 6.38
N ARG A 235 1.11 -27.66 6.83
CA ARG A 235 1.26 -26.91 8.09
C ARG A 235 1.64 -25.44 7.90
N THR A 236 1.88 -24.99 6.67
CA THR A 236 2.37 -23.64 6.43
C THR A 236 1.66 -23.00 5.24
N GLY A 237 1.30 -21.73 5.43
CA GLY A 237 0.37 -21.00 4.57
C GLY A 237 0.75 -21.07 3.10
N ILE A 238 -0.26 -21.21 2.26
CA ILE A 238 -0.09 -21.28 0.81
C ILE A 238 0.54 -19.97 0.32
N ALA A 239 1.63 -20.05 -0.46
CA ALA A 239 2.37 -18.89 -0.96
C ALA A 239 1.61 -18.23 -2.13
N PRO A 240 0.86 -17.12 -1.90
CA PRO A 240 -0.02 -16.56 -2.93
C PRO A 240 0.80 -15.92 -4.05
N ARG A 241 1.95 -15.32 -3.69
CA ARG A 241 2.92 -14.75 -4.62
C ARG A 241 3.40 -15.77 -5.64
N LEU A 242 3.72 -16.98 -5.19
CA LEU A 242 4.19 -18.07 -6.06
C LEU A 242 3.07 -18.57 -6.97
N TYR A 243 1.86 -18.73 -6.44
CA TYR A 243 0.66 -19.06 -7.22
C TYR A 243 0.42 -18.03 -8.32
N LEU A 244 0.38 -16.74 -7.97
CA LEU A 244 0.16 -15.63 -8.89
C LEU A 244 1.24 -15.56 -9.98
N LYS A 245 2.51 -15.70 -9.59
CA LYS A 245 3.63 -15.72 -10.55
C LYS A 245 3.46 -16.84 -11.57
N LYS A 246 3.11 -18.05 -11.12
CA LYS A 246 2.90 -19.20 -12.03
C LYS A 246 1.63 -19.06 -12.85
N LEU A 247 0.56 -18.50 -12.29
CA LEU A 247 -0.67 -18.24 -13.02
C LEU A 247 -0.38 -17.30 -14.21
N VAL A 248 0.31 -16.19 -13.98
CA VAL A 248 0.62 -15.23 -15.06
C VAL A 248 1.62 -15.84 -16.07
N ASP A 249 2.86 -16.11 -15.64
CA ASP A 249 3.97 -16.55 -16.54
C ASP A 249 3.72 -17.92 -17.20
N ARG A 250 3.16 -18.88 -16.45
CA ARG A 250 3.05 -20.27 -16.93
C ARG A 250 1.70 -20.62 -17.53
N VAL A 251 0.66 -19.84 -17.25
CA VAL A 251 -0.70 -20.13 -17.74
C VAL A 251 -1.20 -19.02 -18.63
N LEU A 252 -1.45 -17.82 -18.10
CA LEU A 252 -2.12 -16.74 -18.82
C LEU A 252 -1.29 -16.27 -20.02
N ASP A 253 -0.02 -15.94 -19.80
CA ASP A 253 0.88 -15.45 -20.86
C ASP A 253 1.01 -16.49 -22.00
N ARG A 254 1.11 -17.78 -21.65
CA ARG A 254 1.29 -18.85 -22.64
C ARG A 254 0.02 -19.15 -23.41
N VAL A 255 -1.13 -19.16 -22.75
CA VAL A 255 -2.43 -19.29 -23.42
C VAL A 255 -2.67 -18.10 -24.35
N ASP A 256 -2.23 -16.90 -23.97
CA ASP A 256 -2.39 -15.71 -24.80
C ASP A 256 -1.37 -15.62 -25.96
N GLN A 257 -0.18 -16.21 -25.82
CA GLN A 257 0.85 -16.19 -26.87
C GLN A 257 0.80 -17.39 -27.83
N PHE A 258 0.41 -18.58 -27.34
CA PHE A 258 0.50 -19.83 -28.09
C PHE A 258 -0.87 -20.49 -28.24
N GLU A 259 -1.37 -20.56 -29.46
CA GLU A 259 -2.70 -21.10 -29.77
C GLU A 259 -2.84 -22.59 -29.41
N ASP A 260 -1.76 -23.34 -29.54
CA ASP A 260 -1.61 -24.77 -29.32
C ASP A 260 -1.25 -25.13 -27.86
N PHE A 261 -1.06 -24.14 -26.99
CA PHE A 261 -0.82 -24.40 -25.58
C PHE A 261 -2.12 -24.77 -24.84
N GLU A 262 -2.13 -25.97 -24.26
CA GLU A 262 -3.19 -26.49 -23.40
C GLU A 262 -2.71 -26.59 -21.94
N PRO A 263 -3.21 -25.74 -21.01
CA PRO A 263 -2.82 -25.79 -19.61
C PRO A 263 -3.10 -27.13 -18.91
N GLY A 264 -4.10 -27.89 -19.37
CA GLY A 264 -4.42 -29.21 -18.81
C GLY A 264 -3.32 -30.25 -19.07
N GLU A 265 -2.60 -30.13 -20.18
CA GLU A 265 -1.66 -31.13 -20.67
C GLU A 265 -0.19 -30.67 -20.56
N HIS A 266 0.08 -29.41 -20.93
CA HIS A 266 1.43 -28.88 -21.10
C HIS A 266 2.01 -28.20 -19.86
N LEU A 267 1.24 -28.08 -18.78
CA LEU A 267 1.65 -27.32 -17.60
C LEU A 267 2.56 -28.16 -16.67
N ASP A 268 3.87 -28.15 -16.98
CA ASP A 268 4.91 -28.67 -16.07
C ASP A 268 5.20 -27.66 -14.94
N LEU A 269 4.47 -27.81 -13.83
CA LEU A 269 4.59 -26.97 -12.63
C LEU A 269 5.68 -27.49 -11.68
N LYS A 270 6.90 -27.64 -12.18
CA LYS A 270 8.07 -27.74 -11.30
C LYS A 270 8.22 -26.43 -10.53
N ILE A 271 8.37 -26.55 -9.21
CA ILE A 271 8.66 -25.43 -8.31
C ILE A 271 10.11 -25.64 -7.91
N SER A 272 10.98 -24.71 -8.29
CA SER A 272 12.37 -24.75 -7.87
C SER A 272 12.49 -24.08 -6.50
N PRO A 273 13.28 -24.61 -5.55
CA PRO A 273 13.56 -23.95 -4.27
C PRO A 273 14.06 -22.50 -4.42
N ALA A 274 14.71 -22.18 -5.55
CA ALA A 274 15.19 -20.84 -5.87
C ALA A 274 14.07 -19.81 -6.16
N GLU A 275 12.82 -20.24 -6.36
CA GLU A 275 11.69 -19.33 -6.62
C GLU A 275 11.01 -18.83 -5.32
N MET A 276 11.40 -19.39 -4.18
CA MET A 276 10.80 -19.17 -2.88
C MET A 276 11.57 -18.08 -2.12
N THR A 277 10.84 -17.21 -1.43
CA THR A 277 11.47 -16.31 -0.45
C THR A 277 12.02 -17.12 0.73
N PRO A 278 12.97 -16.59 1.51
CA PRO A 278 13.45 -17.26 2.72
C PRO A 278 12.31 -17.62 3.69
N GLU A 279 11.30 -16.77 3.80
CA GLU A 279 10.11 -17.00 4.64
C GLU A 279 9.25 -18.14 4.08
N GLU A 280 9.02 -18.17 2.76
CA GLU A 280 8.31 -19.27 2.09
C GLU A 280 9.10 -20.59 2.15
N ALA A 281 10.43 -20.55 2.06
CA ALA A 281 11.31 -21.72 2.14
C ALA A 281 11.41 -22.30 3.55
N ALA A 282 11.45 -21.42 4.57
CA ALA A 282 11.37 -21.81 5.97
C ALA A 282 9.98 -22.39 6.30
N ALA A 283 8.92 -21.77 5.78
CA ALA A 283 7.56 -22.28 5.86
C ALA A 283 7.43 -23.67 5.21
N ALA A 284 8.03 -23.90 4.05
CA ALA A 284 7.97 -25.19 3.35
C ALA A 284 8.82 -26.31 3.97
N GLY A 285 9.55 -26.04 5.05
CA GLY A 285 10.49 -27.00 5.66
C GLY A 285 11.70 -27.31 4.77
N ILE A 286 12.03 -26.43 3.82
CA ILE A 286 13.15 -26.58 2.88
C ILE A 286 14.43 -25.92 3.42
N ALA A 287 14.31 -24.98 4.36
CA ALA A 287 15.44 -24.37 5.05
C ALA A 287 15.78 -25.12 6.36
N ARG A 288 17.04 -25.57 6.49
CA ARG A 288 17.71 -25.83 7.78
C ARG A 288 18.48 -24.58 8.19
#